data_AF-A0A373BY80-F1
#
_entry.id   AF-A0A373BY80-F1
#
_cell.length_a   1.000
_cell.length_b   1.000
_cell.length_c   1.000
_cell.angle_alpha   90.00
_cell.angle_beta   90.00
_cell.angle_gamma   90.00
#
_symmetry.space_group_name_H-M   'P 1'
#
loop_
_entity.id
_entity.type
_entity.pdbx_description
1 polymer ?
#
loop_
_entity_poly.entity_id
_entity_poly.type
_entity_poly.pdbx_seq_one_letter_code
_entity_poly.pdbx_strand_id
1 'polypeptide(L)'
;MKREMDMAEVSDGKLYGLDDMVKADCAGCEGCHACCTGMGTSVVLDPFDAYRMTAGTGKTFEALLAGPLELNVVDGIILPNLKMAGEEEACSFLDQNGRCRIHAYRPGICRLFPLGRIYGDGGFKYFLQVYECAKETRAKVKVKKWIDMPEPKRYDEFVCTWHYFLKDLERVIGKDTSGQAAKTVSLYLMKQFYLIPYNKEEEFYPQFEERMAGAKRALAGFLAM
;
A
#
# COMPACT_ATOMS: atom_id res chain seq x y z
N MET A 1 -7.85 -1.58 -5.33
CA MET A 1 -9.08 -2.19 -4.81
C MET A 1 -10.10 -1.09 -4.62
N LYS A 2 -11.12 -1.04 -5.47
CA LYS A 2 -12.30 -0.21 -5.23
C LYS A 2 -13.14 -0.86 -4.12
N ARG A 3 -13.30 -0.17 -2.99
CA ARG A 3 -14.33 -0.51 -2.01
C ARG A 3 -15.40 0.56 -2.11
N GLU A 4 -16.62 0.16 -2.44
CA GLU A 4 -17.77 1.02 -2.18
C GLU A 4 -18.02 0.97 -0.68
N MET A 5 -17.75 2.07 0.00
CA MET A 5 -17.92 2.20 1.45
C MET A 5 -18.73 3.46 1.69
N ASP A 6 -19.80 3.35 2.46
CA ASP A 6 -20.44 4.52 3.02
C ASP A 6 -19.50 5.10 4.08
N MET A 7 -18.92 6.26 3.77
CA MET A 7 -17.99 6.96 4.67
C MET A 7 -18.67 7.32 6.00
N ALA A 8 -20.00 7.48 6.03
CA ALA A 8 -20.73 7.72 7.27
C ALA A 8 -20.72 6.50 8.21
N GLU A 9 -20.58 5.29 7.67
CA GLU A 9 -20.62 4.05 8.43
C GLU A 9 -19.24 3.61 8.95
N VAL A 10 -18.15 4.14 8.40
CA VAL A 10 -16.79 3.66 8.74
C VAL A 10 -15.86 4.75 9.26
N SER A 11 -16.22 6.03 9.09
CA SER A 11 -15.37 7.16 9.44
C SER A 11 -15.97 8.08 10.50
N ASP A 12 -15.14 8.99 11.02
CA ASP A 12 -15.59 10.08 11.89
C ASP A 12 -16.23 11.27 11.13
N GLY A 13 -16.54 11.08 9.85
CA GLY A 13 -17.15 12.07 8.97
C GLY A 13 -16.20 13.19 8.53
N LYS A 14 -14.89 13.06 8.77
CA LYS A 14 -13.90 14.11 8.48
C LYS A 14 -12.86 13.65 7.47
N LEU A 15 -12.38 14.63 6.70
CA LEU A 15 -11.25 14.49 5.80
C LEU A 15 -10.07 15.30 6.33
N TYR A 16 -8.90 14.72 6.23
CA TYR A 16 -7.67 15.24 6.82
C TYR A 16 -6.57 15.42 5.75
N GLY A 17 -5.83 16.51 5.86
CA GLY A 17 -4.53 16.72 5.24
C GLY A 17 -3.37 16.46 6.22
N LEU A 18 -2.14 16.56 5.73
CA LEU A 18 -0.92 16.26 6.48
C LEU A 18 -0.74 17.06 7.77
N ASP A 19 -1.23 18.30 7.81
CA ASP A 19 -1.08 19.22 8.94
C ASP A 19 -2.23 19.15 9.96
N ASP A 20 -3.29 18.40 9.65
CA ASP A 20 -4.46 18.29 10.52
C ASP A 20 -4.22 17.37 11.71
N MET A 21 -4.94 17.64 12.81
CA MET A 21 -4.95 16.81 14.00
C MET A 21 -6.05 15.75 13.90
N VAL A 22 -5.69 14.48 14.08
CA VAL A 22 -6.60 13.34 14.06
C VAL A 22 -6.44 12.49 15.32
N LYS A 23 -7.52 11.86 15.78
CA LYS A 23 -7.50 10.91 16.92
C LYS A 23 -7.06 9.51 16.47
N ALA A 24 -5.87 9.41 15.88
CA ALA A 24 -5.33 8.16 15.36
C ALA A 24 -4.32 7.48 16.29
N ASP A 25 -3.79 8.19 17.29
CA ASP A 25 -2.70 7.66 18.10
C ASP A 25 -3.21 6.63 19.11
N CYS A 26 -2.98 5.36 18.77
CA CYS A 26 -3.34 4.20 19.58
C CYS A 26 -2.23 3.83 20.59
N ALA A 27 -1.23 4.67 20.84
CA ALA A 27 -0.07 4.37 21.70
C ALA A 27 0.71 3.10 21.27
N GLY A 28 0.66 2.76 19.99
CA GLY A 28 1.33 1.58 19.42
C GLY A 28 0.57 0.26 19.60
N CYS A 29 1.12 -0.80 19.00
CA CYS A 29 0.61 -2.17 19.14
C CYS A 29 1.22 -2.85 20.38
N GLU A 30 0.37 -3.19 21.34
CA GLU A 30 0.73 -3.93 22.56
C GLU A 30 0.60 -5.46 22.39
N GLY A 31 0.45 -5.95 21.14
CA GLY A 31 0.29 -7.38 20.83
C GLY A 31 -1.15 -7.81 20.53
N CYS A 32 -2.10 -6.86 20.43
CA CYS A 32 -3.51 -7.19 20.16
C CYS A 32 -3.78 -7.77 18.77
N HIS A 33 -2.85 -7.59 17.82
CA HIS A 33 -2.82 -8.17 16.46
C HIS A 33 -4.10 -8.06 15.59
N ALA A 34 -5.15 -7.36 16.03
CA ALA A 34 -6.41 -7.23 15.32
C ALA A 34 -6.25 -6.67 13.89
N CYS A 35 -5.33 -5.73 13.68
CA CYS A 35 -5.03 -5.19 12.34
C CYS A 35 -4.09 -6.08 11.49
N CYS A 36 -3.70 -7.24 12.02
CA CYS A 36 -2.79 -8.20 11.40
C CYS A 36 -3.47 -9.57 11.14
N THR A 37 -4.78 -9.69 11.32
CA THR A 37 -5.58 -10.91 11.12
C THR A 37 -6.82 -10.59 10.30
N GLY A 38 -7.32 -11.54 9.50
CA GLY A 38 -8.57 -11.36 8.73
C GLY A 38 -8.50 -10.27 7.66
N MET A 39 -7.29 -9.88 7.25
CA MET A 39 -7.08 -8.79 6.30
C MET A 39 -7.20 -9.27 4.83
N GLY A 40 -7.32 -10.58 4.59
CA GLY A 40 -7.34 -11.18 3.25
C GLY A 40 -6.23 -10.62 2.36
N THR A 41 -6.61 -10.11 1.19
CA THR A 41 -5.68 -9.56 0.18
C THR A 41 -5.58 -8.02 0.22
N SER A 42 -6.07 -7.38 1.29
CA SER A 42 -6.25 -5.92 1.34
C SER A 42 -4.95 -5.12 1.43
N VAL A 43 -3.85 -5.73 1.91
CA VAL A 43 -2.56 -5.06 2.06
C VAL A 43 -1.73 -5.22 0.78
N VAL A 44 -2.22 -4.61 -0.30
CA VAL A 44 -1.53 -4.53 -1.59
C VAL A 44 -0.31 -3.61 -1.45
N LEU A 45 0.84 -4.09 -1.91
CA LEU A 45 2.10 -3.36 -1.81
C LEU A 45 2.24 -2.37 -2.95
N ASP A 46 2.84 -1.22 -2.64
CA ASP A 46 3.35 -0.29 -3.64
C ASP A 46 4.88 -0.49 -3.85
N PRO A 47 5.49 0.17 -4.86
CA PRO A 47 6.92 0.02 -5.11
C PRO A 47 7.82 0.48 -3.96
N PHE A 48 7.36 1.43 -3.13
CA PHE A 48 8.11 1.90 -1.97
C PHE A 48 8.11 0.87 -0.84
N ASP A 49 7.02 0.10 -0.70
CA ASP A 49 6.97 -1.03 0.21
C ASP A 49 7.98 -2.10 -0.20
N ALA A 50 8.08 -2.43 -1.49
CA ALA A 50 9.08 -3.37 -2.00
C ALA A 50 10.51 -2.88 -1.70
N TYR A 51 10.80 -1.60 -1.97
CA TYR A 51 12.08 -0.98 -1.65
C TYR A 51 12.43 -1.11 -0.15
N ARG A 52 11.53 -0.66 0.74
CA ARG A 52 11.80 -0.68 2.19
C ARG A 52 11.88 -2.09 2.76
N MET A 53 11.04 -3.02 2.29
CA MET A 53 11.05 -4.39 2.78
C MET A 53 12.30 -5.14 2.35
N THR A 54 12.75 -4.99 1.10
CA THR A 54 13.99 -5.62 0.62
C THR A 54 15.23 -4.99 1.25
N ALA A 55 15.21 -3.69 1.52
CA ALA A 55 16.26 -3.02 2.28
C ALA A 55 16.29 -3.51 3.75
N GLY A 56 15.16 -3.46 4.45
CA GLY A 56 15.07 -3.78 5.88
C GLY A 56 15.24 -5.26 6.22
N THR A 57 14.80 -6.18 5.36
CA THR A 57 14.97 -7.63 5.58
C THR A 57 16.28 -8.19 5.04
N GLY A 58 16.97 -7.47 4.15
CA GLY A 58 18.09 -7.98 3.37
C GLY A 58 17.72 -9.03 2.31
N LYS A 59 16.44 -9.41 2.18
CA LYS A 59 15.97 -10.40 1.20
C LYS A 59 15.71 -9.78 -0.16
N THR A 60 15.80 -10.59 -1.22
CA THR A 60 15.30 -10.20 -2.54
C THR A 60 13.76 -10.20 -2.55
N PHE A 61 13.16 -9.54 -3.53
CA PHE A 61 11.71 -9.51 -3.63
C PHE A 61 11.14 -10.91 -3.92
N GLU A 62 11.83 -11.71 -4.72
CA GLU A 62 11.49 -13.12 -5.00
C GLU A 62 11.49 -13.97 -3.74
N ALA A 63 12.46 -13.78 -2.85
CA ALA A 63 12.50 -14.50 -1.57
C ALA A 63 11.36 -14.08 -0.62
N LEU A 64 10.85 -12.85 -0.76
CA LEU A 64 9.65 -12.40 -0.06
C LEU A 64 8.37 -12.99 -0.70
N LEU A 65 8.29 -13.05 -2.03
CA LEU A 65 7.20 -13.72 -2.76
C LEU A 65 7.11 -15.22 -2.52
N ALA A 66 8.24 -15.89 -2.27
CA ALA A 66 8.28 -17.32 -1.98
C ALA A 66 7.78 -17.67 -0.57
N GLY A 67 7.53 -16.67 0.29
CA GLY A 67 7.16 -16.89 1.68
C GLY A 67 6.08 -15.93 2.14
N PRO A 68 6.45 -14.77 2.71
CA PRO A 68 5.50 -13.89 3.39
C PRO A 68 4.63 -13.00 2.49
N LEU A 69 4.84 -13.02 1.17
CA LEU A 69 4.04 -12.30 0.19
C LEU A 69 3.34 -13.29 -0.76
N GLU A 70 2.35 -12.78 -1.46
CA GLU A 70 1.66 -13.49 -2.54
C GLU A 70 1.24 -12.50 -3.64
N LEU A 71 0.72 -13.02 -4.74
CA LEU A 71 0.21 -12.23 -5.87
C LEU A 71 -1.30 -12.38 -5.95
N ASN A 72 -1.99 -11.25 -6.12
CA ASN A 72 -3.43 -11.23 -6.33
C ASN A 72 -3.82 -10.28 -7.45
N VAL A 73 -4.98 -10.53 -8.05
CA VAL A 73 -5.56 -9.64 -9.06
C VAL A 73 -6.33 -8.53 -8.36
N VAL A 74 -5.93 -7.29 -8.61
CA VAL A 74 -6.54 -6.09 -8.05
C VAL A 74 -6.92 -5.19 -9.21
N ASP A 75 -8.22 -4.99 -9.41
CA ASP A 75 -8.75 -4.13 -10.47
C ASP A 75 -8.14 -4.47 -11.87
N GLY A 76 -8.01 -5.76 -12.18
CA GLY A 76 -7.48 -6.25 -13.44
C GLY A 76 -5.96 -6.41 -13.53
N ILE A 77 -5.21 -5.98 -12.51
CA ILE A 77 -3.75 -5.98 -12.49
C ILE A 77 -3.23 -6.95 -11.43
N ILE A 78 -2.25 -7.79 -11.77
CA ILE A 78 -1.58 -8.65 -10.79
C ILE A 78 -0.61 -7.80 -9.97
N LEU A 79 -0.86 -7.68 -8.67
CA LEU A 79 -0.05 -6.93 -7.72
C LEU A 79 0.33 -7.80 -6.51
N PRO A 80 1.47 -7.54 -5.87
CA PRO A 80 1.85 -8.25 -4.66
C PRO A 80 1.09 -7.71 -3.44
N ASN A 81 0.77 -8.59 -2.50
CA ASN A 81 0.22 -8.23 -1.18
C ASN A 81 0.89 -9.05 -0.07
N LEU A 82 0.69 -8.62 1.18
CA LEU A 82 1.03 -9.45 2.33
C LEU A 82 0.18 -10.72 2.32
N LYS A 83 0.83 -11.87 2.55
CA LYS A 83 0.15 -13.15 2.68
C LYS A 83 -0.42 -13.33 4.08
N MET A 84 -1.71 -13.65 4.15
CA MET A 84 -2.36 -14.12 5.37
C MET A 84 -2.27 -15.66 5.42
N ALA A 85 -2.00 -16.23 6.60
CA ALA A 85 -1.69 -17.65 6.76
C ALA A 85 -2.41 -18.26 7.97
N GLY A 86 -2.67 -19.57 7.88
CA GLY A 86 -3.35 -20.34 8.94
C GLY A 86 -4.85 -20.08 9.00
N GLU A 87 -5.51 -20.74 9.96
CA GLU A 87 -6.96 -20.65 10.17
C GLU A 87 -7.40 -19.26 10.65
N GLU A 88 -6.51 -18.55 11.35
CA GLU A 88 -6.76 -17.19 11.86
C GLU A 88 -6.52 -16.09 10.81
N GLU A 89 -6.14 -16.46 9.58
CA GLU A 89 -5.74 -15.53 8.52
C GLU A 89 -4.73 -14.47 9.01
N ALA A 90 -3.72 -14.92 9.74
CA ALA A 90 -2.71 -14.06 10.35
C ALA A 90 -1.65 -13.63 9.33
N CYS A 91 -1.24 -12.36 9.40
CA CYS A 91 -0.17 -11.82 8.56
C CYS A 91 1.11 -12.64 8.75
N SER A 92 1.74 -13.04 7.64
CA SER A 92 2.96 -13.87 7.65
C SER A 92 4.18 -13.21 8.34
N PHE A 93 4.09 -11.92 8.69
CA PHE A 93 5.09 -11.20 9.48
C PHE A 93 4.73 -11.02 10.96
N LEU A 94 3.59 -11.53 11.41
CA LEU A 94 3.20 -11.54 12.81
C LEU A 94 4.05 -12.57 13.56
N ASP A 95 4.65 -12.18 14.68
CA ASP A 95 5.34 -13.11 15.57
C ASP A 95 4.38 -13.72 16.60
N GLN A 96 4.90 -14.70 17.35
CA GLN A 96 4.19 -15.39 18.42
C GLN A 96 3.73 -14.49 19.59
N ASN A 97 4.22 -13.25 19.68
CA ASN A 97 3.81 -12.27 20.68
C ASN A 97 2.76 -11.30 20.12
N GLY A 98 2.23 -11.55 18.92
CA GLY A 98 1.27 -10.67 18.26
C GLY A 98 1.91 -9.37 17.75
N ARG A 99 3.23 -9.35 17.50
CA ARG A 99 3.97 -8.17 17.06
C ARG A 99 4.47 -8.32 15.62
N CYS A 100 4.42 -7.23 14.88
CA CYS A 100 4.90 -7.19 13.51
C CYS A 100 6.44 -7.23 13.48
N ARG A 101 7.01 -8.30 12.92
CA ARG A 101 8.48 -8.49 12.78
C ARG A 101 9.14 -7.47 11.86
N ILE A 102 8.35 -6.83 11.01
CA ILE A 102 8.80 -5.84 10.03
C ILE A 102 8.33 -4.43 10.36
N HIS A 103 7.96 -4.15 11.62
CA HIS A 103 7.27 -2.91 11.99
C HIS A 103 7.98 -1.65 11.49
N ALA A 104 9.32 -1.60 11.52
CA ALA A 104 10.10 -0.45 11.03
C ALA A 104 9.89 -0.17 9.53
N TYR A 105 9.77 -1.20 8.71
CA TYR A 105 9.63 -1.15 7.25
C TYR A 105 8.30 -1.74 6.77
N ARG A 106 7.26 -1.66 7.61
CA ARG A 106 5.91 -2.14 7.32
C ARG A 106 5.29 -1.38 6.13
N PRO A 107 4.40 -2.02 5.35
CA PRO A 107 3.76 -1.40 4.19
C PRO A 107 3.04 -0.07 4.50
N GLY A 108 2.89 0.79 3.50
CA GLY A 108 2.21 2.07 3.62
C GLY A 108 0.80 1.92 4.22
N ILE A 109 0.04 0.93 3.73
CA ILE A 109 -1.29 0.60 4.26
C ILE A 109 -1.26 0.27 5.75
N CYS A 110 -0.34 -0.61 6.19
CA CYS A 110 -0.18 -0.96 7.60
C CYS A 110 0.25 0.22 8.47
N ARG A 111 1.03 1.16 7.91
CA ARG A 111 1.49 2.36 8.60
C ARG A 111 0.40 3.42 8.76
N LEU A 112 -0.55 3.47 7.83
CA LEU A 112 -1.68 4.39 7.93
C LEU A 112 -2.65 4.01 9.02
N PHE A 113 -2.94 2.71 9.18
CA PHE A 113 -3.96 2.22 10.11
C PHE A 113 -3.89 2.92 11.47
N PRO A 114 -4.99 3.45 12.02
CA PRO A 114 -6.38 3.31 11.55
C PRO A 114 -6.80 4.33 10.47
N LEU A 115 -5.88 5.14 9.93
CA LEU A 115 -6.20 6.00 8.80
C LEU A 115 -6.34 5.20 7.50
N GLY A 116 -7.21 5.69 6.62
CA GLY A 116 -7.28 5.30 5.22
C GLY A 116 -7.06 6.50 4.30
N ARG A 117 -7.08 6.26 2.99
CA ARG A 117 -7.03 7.29 1.94
C ARG A 117 -8.31 7.22 1.10
N ILE A 118 -8.91 8.37 0.84
CA ILE A 118 -9.99 8.53 -0.12
C ILE A 118 -9.48 9.34 -1.32
N TYR A 119 -9.55 8.75 -2.52
CA TYR A 119 -8.99 9.33 -3.75
C TYR A 119 -10.07 10.07 -4.54
N GLY A 120 -9.74 11.26 -5.06
CA GLY A 120 -10.65 12.15 -5.79
C GLY A 120 -9.90 13.33 -6.38
N ASP A 121 -10.39 13.88 -7.49
CA ASP A 121 -9.88 15.11 -8.13
C ASP A 121 -8.36 15.12 -8.41
N GLY A 122 -7.78 13.97 -8.75
CA GLY A 122 -6.33 13.84 -9.01
C GLY A 122 -5.46 13.83 -7.75
N GLY A 123 -6.06 13.69 -6.57
CA GLY A 123 -5.38 13.63 -5.28
C GLY A 123 -6.06 12.65 -4.31
N PHE A 124 -5.75 12.80 -3.03
CA PHE A 124 -6.48 12.10 -1.97
C PHE A 124 -6.51 12.90 -0.67
N LYS A 125 -7.40 12.51 0.22
CA LYS A 125 -7.44 12.93 1.62
C LYS A 125 -7.33 11.72 2.53
N TYR A 126 -6.92 11.96 3.76
CA TYR A 126 -6.93 10.94 4.82
C TYR A 126 -8.29 10.92 5.50
N PHE A 127 -8.71 9.76 6.00
CA PHE A 127 -9.88 9.61 6.85
C PHE A 127 -9.58 8.65 8.01
N LEU A 128 -10.26 8.80 9.13
CA LEU A 128 -10.09 7.93 10.31
C LEU A 128 -11.10 6.80 10.28
N GLN A 129 -10.65 5.54 10.35
CA GLN A 129 -11.54 4.40 10.57
C GLN A 129 -11.86 4.27 12.06
N VAL A 130 -13.14 4.36 12.43
CA VAL A 130 -13.54 4.43 13.84
C VAL A 130 -13.82 3.05 14.44
N TYR A 131 -14.31 2.09 13.66
CA TYR A 131 -14.69 0.75 14.16
C TYR A 131 -13.60 -0.32 14.01
N GLU A 132 -12.61 -0.10 13.14
CA GLU A 132 -11.58 -1.10 12.82
C GLU A 132 -10.52 -1.30 13.92
N CYS A 133 -10.41 -0.35 14.85
CA CYS A 133 -9.49 -0.45 15.97
C CYS A 133 -10.25 -0.53 17.30
N ALA A 134 -10.15 -1.67 17.98
CA ALA A 134 -10.79 -1.94 19.27
C ALA A 134 -10.34 -1.01 20.42
N LYS A 135 -9.29 -0.20 20.21
CA LYS A 135 -8.85 0.77 21.22
C LYS A 135 -9.83 1.94 21.29
N GLU A 136 -10.54 2.03 22.42
CA GLU A 136 -11.56 3.04 22.69
C GLU A 136 -10.97 4.45 22.86
N THR A 137 -9.79 4.54 23.49
CA THR A 137 -9.12 5.83 23.74
C THR A 137 -7.95 6.03 22.79
N ARG A 138 -8.03 7.07 21.95
CA ARG A 138 -6.97 7.47 21.00
C ARG A 138 -6.57 8.92 21.25
N ALA A 139 -5.27 9.19 21.28
CA ALA A 139 -4.75 10.55 21.43
C ALA A 139 -4.75 11.30 20.09
N LYS A 140 -4.73 12.64 20.16
CA LYS A 140 -4.64 13.49 18.98
C LYS A 140 -3.18 13.56 18.50
N VAL A 141 -2.97 13.38 17.20
CA VAL A 141 -1.66 13.48 16.55
C VAL A 141 -1.81 14.17 15.21
N LYS A 142 -0.77 14.87 14.74
CA LYS A 142 -0.74 15.39 13.36
C LYS A 142 -0.63 14.24 12.38
N VAL A 143 -1.39 14.25 11.29
CA VAL A 143 -1.35 13.18 10.27
C VAL A 143 0.08 12.89 9.81
N LYS A 144 0.87 13.91 9.44
CA LYS A 144 2.27 13.72 9.04
C LYS A 144 3.16 13.07 10.10
N LYS A 145 2.89 13.35 11.38
CA LYS A 145 3.61 12.73 12.52
C LYS A 145 3.17 11.28 12.73
N TRP A 146 1.91 10.97 12.46
CA TRP A 146 1.39 9.61 12.54
C TRP A 146 1.95 8.69 11.45
N ILE A 147 1.93 9.17 10.20
CA ILE A 147 2.47 8.42 9.06
C ILE A 147 3.97 8.26 9.23
N ASP A 148 4.66 9.27 9.78
CA ASP A 148 6.08 9.17 10.14
C ASP A 148 6.93 8.83 8.92
N MET A 149 6.78 9.65 7.88
CA MET A 149 7.59 9.63 6.66
C MET A 149 8.53 10.83 6.65
N PRO A 150 9.82 10.65 6.31
CA PRO A 150 10.79 11.76 6.30
C PRO A 150 10.37 12.93 5.40
N GLU A 151 9.86 12.61 4.21
CA GLU A 151 9.37 13.59 3.23
C GLU A 151 7.87 13.35 2.97
N PRO A 152 6.96 13.82 3.85
CA PRO A 152 5.55 13.43 3.80
C PRO A 152 4.85 13.93 2.52
N LYS A 153 5.23 15.11 2.00
CA LYS A 153 4.67 15.62 0.74
C LYS A 153 5.10 14.78 -0.46
N ARG A 154 6.39 14.45 -0.54
CA ARG A 154 6.95 13.63 -1.61
C ARG A 154 6.39 12.20 -1.58
N TYR A 155 6.15 11.68 -0.37
CA TYR A 155 5.46 10.41 -0.17
C TYR A 155 4.02 10.45 -0.70
N ASP A 156 3.25 11.50 -0.37
CA ASP A 156 1.89 11.68 -0.88
C ASP A 156 1.85 11.82 -2.42
N GLU A 157 2.80 12.55 -3.00
CA GLU A 157 2.95 12.69 -4.46
C GLU A 157 3.25 11.34 -5.14
N PHE A 158 4.15 10.54 -4.56
CA PHE A 158 4.43 9.18 -5.02
C PHE A 158 3.18 8.30 -4.97
N VAL A 159 2.49 8.26 -3.82
CA VAL A 159 1.27 7.46 -3.63
C VAL A 159 0.21 7.84 -4.66
N CYS A 160 0.02 9.15 -4.85
CA CYS A 160 -0.93 9.66 -5.81
C CYS A 160 -0.56 9.26 -7.24
N THR A 161 0.70 9.44 -7.63
CA THR A 161 1.23 9.07 -8.95
C THR A 161 1.04 7.60 -9.23
N TRP A 162 1.38 6.73 -8.27
CA TRP A 162 1.20 5.28 -8.40
C TRP A 162 -0.28 4.90 -8.52
N HIS A 163 -1.15 5.46 -7.67
CA HIS A 163 -2.58 5.19 -7.70
C HIS A 163 -3.21 5.53 -9.05
N TYR A 164 -3.00 6.76 -9.54
CA TYR A 164 -3.63 7.20 -10.78
C TYR A 164 -3.04 6.52 -12.00
N PHE A 165 -1.75 6.17 -11.97
CA PHE A 165 -1.14 5.34 -13.01
C PHE A 165 -1.81 3.95 -13.11
N LEU A 166 -2.03 3.27 -11.97
CA LEU A 166 -2.77 2.01 -11.97
C LEU A 166 -4.23 2.19 -12.42
N LYS A 167 -4.87 3.31 -12.07
CA LYS A 167 -6.24 3.64 -12.48
C LYS A 167 -6.37 3.92 -13.98
N ASP A 168 -5.35 4.49 -14.61
CA ASP A 168 -5.29 4.65 -16.07
C ASP A 168 -5.19 3.28 -16.74
N LEU A 169 -4.30 2.41 -16.23
CA LEU A 169 -4.14 1.05 -16.77
C LEU A 169 -5.39 0.17 -16.57
N GLU A 170 -6.05 0.27 -15.41
CA GLU A 170 -7.33 -0.41 -15.14
C GLU A 170 -8.38 -0.04 -16.20
N ARG A 171 -8.50 1.24 -16.56
CA ARG A 171 -9.49 1.70 -17.55
C ARG A 171 -9.30 1.04 -18.91
N VAL A 172 -8.05 0.79 -19.28
CA VAL A 172 -7.67 0.18 -20.56
C VAL A 172 -7.87 -1.34 -20.52
N ILE A 173 -7.52 -1.98 -19.41
CA ILE A 173 -7.68 -3.44 -19.23
C ILE A 173 -9.16 -3.81 -19.08
N GLY A 174 -9.95 -2.94 -18.45
CA GLY A 174 -11.34 -3.22 -18.11
C GLY A 174 -11.46 -4.37 -17.10
N LYS A 175 -12.56 -5.12 -17.17
CA LYS A 175 -12.82 -6.26 -16.28
C LYS A 175 -12.22 -7.59 -16.78
N ASP A 176 -11.67 -7.63 -18.01
CA ASP A 176 -11.10 -8.85 -18.56
C ASP A 176 -9.65 -9.04 -18.14
N THR A 177 -9.48 -9.76 -17.04
CA THR A 177 -8.17 -10.07 -16.44
C THR A 177 -7.44 -11.21 -17.18
N SER A 178 -8.13 -11.90 -18.09
CA SER A 178 -7.60 -13.04 -18.87
C SER A 178 -6.96 -12.61 -20.20
N GLY A 179 -7.29 -11.41 -20.65
CA GLY A 179 -6.85 -10.80 -21.90
C GLY A 179 -5.34 -10.57 -21.98
N GLN A 180 -4.84 -10.52 -23.22
CA GLN A 180 -3.42 -10.31 -23.51
C GLN A 180 -2.89 -8.97 -22.93
N ALA A 181 -3.73 -7.93 -22.92
CA ALA A 181 -3.40 -6.62 -22.34
C ALA A 181 -3.13 -6.73 -20.83
N ALA A 182 -4.05 -7.35 -20.07
CA ALA A 182 -3.93 -7.53 -18.62
C ALA A 182 -2.63 -8.25 -18.24
N LYS A 183 -2.32 -9.35 -18.95
CA LYS A 183 -1.08 -10.11 -18.76
C LYS A 183 0.16 -9.29 -19.07
N THR A 184 0.17 -8.57 -20.20
CA THR A 184 1.31 -7.77 -20.64
C THR A 184 1.61 -6.65 -19.64
N VAL A 185 0.58 -5.90 -19.22
CA VAL A 185 0.71 -4.83 -18.23
C VAL A 185 1.16 -5.39 -16.89
N SER A 186 0.51 -6.45 -16.40
CA SER A 186 0.86 -7.07 -15.11
C SER A 186 2.31 -7.56 -15.06
N LEU A 187 2.76 -8.28 -16.11
CA LEU A 187 4.14 -8.76 -16.20
C LEU A 187 5.14 -7.59 -16.26
N TYR A 188 4.82 -6.54 -17.01
CA TYR A 188 5.67 -5.36 -17.10
C TYR A 188 5.79 -4.66 -15.73
N LEU A 189 4.67 -4.41 -15.04
CA LEU A 189 4.68 -3.78 -13.74
C LEU A 189 5.44 -4.62 -12.70
N MET A 190 5.19 -5.93 -12.66
CA MET A 190 5.88 -6.85 -11.77
C MET A 190 7.40 -6.80 -11.98
N LYS A 191 7.84 -6.85 -13.25
CA LYS A 191 9.25 -6.76 -13.59
C LYS A 191 9.86 -5.42 -13.19
N GLN A 192 9.25 -4.32 -13.61
CA GLN A 192 9.85 -2.99 -13.49
C GLN A 192 9.83 -2.44 -12.06
N PHE A 193 8.78 -2.68 -11.30
CA PHE A 193 8.61 -2.04 -9.99
C PHE A 193 8.91 -2.95 -8.80
N TYR A 194 9.08 -4.26 -9.03
CA TYR A 194 9.26 -5.22 -7.93
C TYR A 194 10.46 -6.15 -8.12
N LEU A 195 10.61 -6.79 -9.29
CA LEU A 195 11.67 -7.78 -9.52
C LEU A 195 13.03 -7.15 -9.87
N ILE A 196 13.05 -6.06 -10.64
CA ILE A 196 14.30 -5.30 -10.85
C ILE A 196 14.66 -4.62 -9.52
N PRO A 197 15.79 -4.98 -8.87
CA PRO A 197 16.12 -4.44 -7.55
C PRO A 197 16.30 -2.94 -7.60
N TYR A 198 15.84 -2.24 -6.56
CA TYR A 198 16.24 -0.87 -6.31
C TYR A 198 17.65 -0.84 -5.73
N ASN A 199 18.45 0.16 -6.10
CA ASN A 199 19.74 0.41 -5.45
C ASN A 199 19.47 0.91 -4.03
N LYS A 200 19.97 0.19 -3.03
CA LYS A 200 19.78 0.49 -1.60
C LYS A 200 20.70 1.60 -1.10
N GLU A 201 21.72 1.95 -1.88
CA GLU A 201 22.65 3.05 -1.60
C GLU A 201 22.15 4.39 -2.14
N GLU A 202 21.05 4.39 -2.90
CA GLU A 202 20.46 5.57 -3.52
C GLU A 202 19.05 5.84 -2.97
N GLU A 203 18.62 7.10 -3.10
CA GLU A 203 17.26 7.51 -2.75
C GLU A 203 16.21 6.79 -3.62
N PHE A 204 15.06 6.46 -3.03
CA PHE A 204 14.00 5.74 -3.73
C PHE A 204 13.35 6.55 -4.86
N TYR A 205 13.00 7.80 -4.57
CA TYR A 205 12.14 8.58 -5.45
C TYR A 205 12.73 8.83 -6.84
N PRO A 206 14.03 9.21 -7.01
CA PRO A 206 14.62 9.33 -8.35
C PRO A 206 14.56 8.03 -9.16
N GLN A 207 14.83 6.89 -8.51
CA GLN A 207 14.74 5.57 -9.16
C GLN A 207 13.29 5.25 -9.57
N PHE A 208 12.31 5.59 -8.72
CA PHE A 208 10.90 5.44 -9.05
C PHE A 208 10.47 6.35 -10.20
N GLU A 209 10.89 7.61 -10.21
CA GLU A 209 10.59 8.59 -11.25
C GLU A 209 11.13 8.13 -12.62
N GLU A 210 12.36 7.60 -12.67
CA GLU A 210 12.93 7.01 -13.88
C GLU A 210 12.12 5.81 -14.38
N ARG A 211 11.81 4.86 -13.48
CA ARG A 211 10.99 3.68 -13.80
C ARG A 211 9.60 4.09 -14.27
N MET A 212 8.99 5.08 -13.63
CA MET A 212 7.67 5.61 -14.01
C MET A 212 7.69 6.27 -15.38
N ALA A 213 8.73 7.06 -15.70
CA ALA A 213 8.90 7.64 -17.02
C ALA A 213 9.10 6.56 -18.09
N GLY A 214 9.89 5.52 -17.78
CA GLY A 214 10.04 4.33 -18.63
C GLY A 214 8.72 3.58 -18.85
N ALA A 215 7.95 3.40 -17.78
CA ALA A 215 6.65 2.72 -17.81
C ALA A 215 5.62 3.46 -18.67
N LYS A 216 5.51 4.78 -18.50
CA LYS A 216 4.61 5.62 -19.31
C LYS A 216 4.98 5.56 -20.80
N ARG A 217 6.27 5.51 -21.15
CA ARG A 217 6.71 5.33 -22.54
C ARG A 217 6.39 3.93 -23.06
N ALA A 218 6.73 2.89 -22.31
CA ALA A 218 6.55 1.50 -22.72
C ALA A 218 5.07 1.11 -22.86
N LEU A 219 4.21 1.70 -22.03
CA LEU A 219 2.77 1.46 -22.02
C LEU A 219 1.98 2.58 -22.69
N ALA A 220 2.62 3.49 -23.44
CA ALA A 220 1.96 4.63 -24.07
C ALA A 220 0.81 4.19 -25.00
N GLY A 221 0.99 3.10 -25.73
CA GLY A 221 -0.07 2.53 -26.58
C GLY A 221 -1.29 2.03 -25.80
N PHE A 222 -1.10 1.61 -24.55
CA PHE A 222 -2.22 1.30 -23.65
C PHE A 222 -2.85 2.58 -23.10
N LEU A 223 -2.04 3.52 -22.62
CA LEU A 223 -2.49 4.75 -21.98
C LEU A 223 -3.17 5.75 -22.94
N ALA A 224 -3.00 5.60 -24.24
CA ALA A 224 -3.62 6.43 -25.27
C ALA A 224 -5.00 5.94 -25.74
N MET A 225 -5.44 4.77 -25.26
CA MET A 225 -6.77 4.19 -25.55
C MET A 225 -7.80 4.64 -24.52
#